data_AF-A0A8J6V0D3-F1
#
_entry.id   AF-A0A8J6V0D3-F1
#
_cell.length_a   1.000
_cell.length_b   1.000
_cell.length_c   1.000
_cell.angle_alpha   90.00
_cell.angle_beta   90.00
_cell.angle_gamma   90.00
#
_symmetry.space_group_name_H-M   'P 1'
#
loop_
_entity.id
_entity.type
_entity.pdbx_description
1 polymer ?
#
loop_
_entity_poly.entity_id
_entity_poly.type
_entity_poly.pdbx_seq_one_letter_code
_entity_poly.pdbx_strand_id
1 'polypeptide(L)'
;MVADFKETDLRGSHLKGKDLRAKDLRGVNLSEANLTYADMIEANLASANLSGSNLAGACLNLANLSETNLRGADLSATNFVGADLSKADLRAANLKKANLVSSNLENANLTRANLIGADLTAADLTGAILHQAIYNQETRFSPGFDPKQASAYLIAYNVSLTGVNLSELDLSGVYLKAADLRAANLMRANLVGANLESANLAGANLVGADFSKAKLRGVILEKAVYTQETLFSYDFDPREAGAYLIAAGVSLPGVNLGGVNLSGADLRGTNLRGGKLRGANLTEVDLTNANLRKADLEDADLSRADLRGANLTGAILTQVNLSEADLRGVDLTRTDLRGANLSMADLRGADLTGAILTQVNLSEADLRGADLTRTDLQGANLNGADLTDVDFSRANL
;
A
#
# COMPACT_ATOMS: atom_id res chain seq x y z
N MET A 1 46.40 15.33 2.67
CA MET A 1 45.68 15.37 1.38
C MET A 1 44.21 15.17 1.70
N VAL A 2 43.39 16.22 1.58
CA VAL A 2 41.94 16.08 1.70
C VAL A 2 41.50 15.48 0.37
N ALA A 3 41.07 14.21 0.37
CA ALA A 3 40.43 13.64 -0.81
C ALA A 3 39.15 14.44 -1.07
N ASP A 4 39.08 15.07 -2.24
CA ASP A 4 37.87 15.69 -2.76
C ASP A 4 37.00 14.58 -3.31
N PHE A 5 35.80 14.43 -2.74
CA PHE A 5 34.85 13.41 -3.13
C PHE A 5 33.73 14.00 -3.99
N LYS A 6 33.74 15.29 -4.30
CA LYS A 6 32.66 15.96 -5.01
C LYS A 6 32.28 15.21 -6.30
N GLU A 7 30.97 15.01 -6.50
CA GLU A 7 30.39 14.33 -7.67
C GLU A 7 30.89 12.90 -7.91
N THR A 8 31.51 12.25 -6.90
CA THR A 8 31.93 10.85 -7.00
C THR A 8 30.75 9.88 -6.86
N ASP A 9 30.85 8.71 -7.50
CA ASP A 9 29.91 7.60 -7.32
C ASP A 9 30.44 6.63 -6.25
N LEU A 10 29.74 6.60 -5.12
CA LEU A 10 30.01 5.76 -3.95
C LEU A 10 28.75 4.95 -3.58
N ARG A 11 27.87 4.67 -4.55
CA ARG A 11 26.66 3.86 -4.33
C ARG A 11 27.00 2.51 -3.71
N GLY A 12 26.21 2.11 -2.71
CA GLY A 12 26.39 0.84 -2.00
C GLY A 12 27.69 0.72 -1.21
N SER A 13 28.46 1.81 -1.07
CA SER A 13 29.74 1.77 -0.37
C SER A 13 29.59 1.47 1.13
N HIS A 14 30.63 0.86 1.70
CA HIS A 14 30.69 0.54 3.13
C HIS A 14 31.53 1.58 3.88
N LEU A 15 30.87 2.62 4.37
CA LEU A 15 31.45 3.78 5.06
C LEU A 15 31.07 3.84 6.56
N LYS A 16 30.68 2.70 7.14
CA LYS A 16 30.37 2.57 8.56
C LYS A 16 31.50 3.10 9.44
N GLY A 17 31.17 4.00 10.36
CA GLY A 17 32.10 4.58 11.34
C GLY A 17 33.24 5.40 10.73
N LYS A 18 33.15 5.78 9.45
CA LYS A 18 34.21 6.57 8.80
C LYS A 18 34.16 8.02 9.27
N ASP A 19 35.35 8.60 9.38
CA ASP A 19 35.52 10.04 9.57
C ASP A 19 35.43 10.75 8.21
N LEU A 20 34.34 11.48 8.05
CA LEU A 20 33.98 12.30 6.90
C LEU A 20 33.74 13.76 7.34
N ARG A 21 34.29 14.16 8.49
CA ARG A 21 34.12 15.51 9.05
C ARG A 21 34.62 16.57 8.09
N ALA A 22 33.83 17.63 7.95
CA ALA A 22 34.11 18.79 7.10
C ALA A 22 34.50 18.44 5.65
N LYS A 23 34.15 17.23 5.17
CA LYS A 23 34.44 16.82 3.79
C LYS A 23 33.45 17.49 2.84
N ASP A 24 33.96 17.81 1.64
CA ASP A 24 33.12 18.19 0.53
C ASP A 24 32.61 16.92 -0.17
N LEU A 25 31.32 16.66 0.00
CA LEU A 25 30.56 15.54 -0.53
C LEU A 25 29.39 16.05 -1.39
N ARG A 26 29.50 17.27 -1.91
CA ARG A 26 28.45 17.85 -2.76
C ARG A 26 28.21 16.99 -3.99
N GLY A 27 26.94 16.76 -4.29
CA GLY A 27 26.51 15.98 -5.47
C GLY A 27 26.99 14.53 -5.49
N VAL A 28 27.57 14.00 -4.40
CA VAL A 28 28.06 12.62 -4.36
C VAL A 28 26.89 11.66 -4.41
N ASN A 29 27.06 10.56 -5.14
CA ASN A 29 26.11 9.46 -5.11
C ASN A 29 26.47 8.47 -4.00
N LEU A 30 25.76 8.54 -2.88
CA LEU A 30 25.82 7.64 -1.73
C LEU A 30 24.55 6.78 -1.61
N SER A 31 23.75 6.64 -2.67
CA SER A 31 22.54 5.82 -2.63
C SER A 31 22.88 4.40 -2.15
N GLU A 32 22.05 3.84 -1.27
CA GLU A 32 22.23 2.50 -0.69
C GLU A 32 23.54 2.30 0.10
N ALA A 33 24.34 3.35 0.33
CA ALA A 33 25.57 3.25 1.09
C ALA A 33 25.28 2.96 2.58
N ASN A 34 26.19 2.25 3.24
CA ASN A 34 26.17 2.07 4.68
C ASN A 34 27.08 3.11 5.35
N LEU A 35 26.46 4.12 5.96
CA LEU A 35 27.06 5.24 6.67
C LEU A 35 26.78 5.17 8.19
N THR A 36 26.38 4.01 8.71
CA THR A 36 26.06 3.85 10.14
C THR A 36 27.21 4.35 11.01
N TYR A 37 26.90 5.19 12.00
CA TYR A 37 27.86 5.80 12.92
C TYR A 37 29.00 6.61 12.25
N ALA A 38 28.88 6.99 10.97
CA ALA A 38 29.86 7.85 10.33
C ALA A 38 29.86 9.24 10.99
N ASP A 39 31.04 9.84 11.09
CA ASP A 39 31.20 11.20 11.59
C ASP A 39 31.25 12.15 10.38
N MET A 40 30.15 12.86 10.14
CA MET A 40 29.95 13.82 9.05
C MET A 40 29.68 15.23 9.59
N ILE A 41 30.17 15.54 10.80
CA ILE A 41 30.04 16.88 11.38
C ILE A 41 30.64 17.91 10.43
N GLU A 42 29.89 18.99 10.18
CA GLU A 42 30.23 20.09 9.27
C GLU A 42 30.49 19.66 7.80
N ALA A 43 30.17 18.41 7.43
CA ALA A 43 30.32 17.96 6.06
C ALA A 43 29.36 18.70 5.12
N ASN A 44 29.79 18.89 3.88
CA ASN A 44 28.96 19.51 2.85
C ASN A 44 28.43 18.44 1.91
N LEU A 45 27.18 18.03 2.12
CA LEU A 45 26.45 17.06 1.31
C LEU A 45 25.43 17.73 0.36
N ALA A 46 25.49 19.05 0.13
CA ALA A 46 24.48 19.72 -0.68
C ALA A 46 24.26 19.02 -2.03
N SER A 47 22.99 18.79 -2.38
CA SER A 47 22.55 18.07 -3.59
C SER A 47 23.08 16.63 -3.74
N ALA A 48 23.64 16.02 -2.69
CA ALA A 48 24.06 14.62 -2.73
C ALA A 48 22.85 13.67 -2.80
N ASN A 49 23.08 12.50 -3.40
CA ASN A 49 22.09 11.43 -3.44
C ASN A 49 22.37 10.39 -2.35
N LEU A 50 21.51 10.33 -1.34
CA LEU A 50 21.56 9.38 -0.22
C LEU A 50 20.32 8.47 -0.18
N SER A 51 19.58 8.32 -1.28
CA SER A 51 18.35 7.52 -1.29
C SER A 51 18.62 6.07 -0.86
N GLY A 52 17.79 5.55 0.05
CA GLY A 52 17.90 4.19 0.57
C GLY A 52 19.19 3.88 1.35
N SER A 53 20.02 4.87 1.64
CA SER A 53 21.24 4.67 2.43
C SER A 53 20.93 4.48 3.92
N ASN A 54 21.85 3.87 4.65
CA ASN A 54 21.73 3.65 6.09
C ASN A 54 22.69 4.56 6.85
N LEU A 55 22.17 5.60 7.49
CA LEU A 55 22.86 6.57 8.31
C LEU A 55 22.59 6.38 9.81
N ALA A 56 22.02 5.26 10.23
CA ALA A 56 21.60 5.10 11.62
C ALA A 56 22.75 5.42 12.61
N GLY A 57 22.46 6.32 13.55
CA GLY A 57 23.41 6.80 14.55
C GLY A 57 24.58 7.66 14.03
N ALA A 58 24.55 8.13 12.79
CA ALA A 58 25.59 9.03 12.27
C ALA A 58 25.54 10.43 12.93
N CYS A 59 26.66 11.14 12.88
CA CYS A 59 26.77 12.52 13.35
C CYS A 59 26.81 13.47 12.15
N LEU A 60 25.79 14.31 11.99
CA LEU A 60 25.62 15.31 10.93
C LEU A 60 25.44 16.72 11.50
N ASN A 61 25.97 16.97 12.70
CA ASN A 61 25.90 18.29 13.34
C ASN A 61 26.47 19.35 12.41
N LEU A 62 25.72 20.45 12.23
CA LEU A 62 26.12 21.58 11.39
C LEU A 62 26.45 21.22 9.93
N ALA A 63 26.08 20.03 9.47
CA ALA A 63 26.30 19.62 8.09
C ALA A 63 25.34 20.35 7.15
N ASN A 64 25.77 20.57 5.91
CA ASN A 64 24.92 21.08 4.85
C ASN A 64 24.35 19.91 4.06
N LEU A 65 23.06 19.65 4.19
CA LEU A 65 22.27 18.67 3.44
C LEU A 65 21.18 19.35 2.58
N SER A 66 21.34 20.63 2.26
CA SER A 66 20.38 21.33 1.40
C SER A 66 20.19 20.60 0.07
N GLU A 67 18.94 20.47 -0.36
CA GLU A 67 18.54 19.83 -1.63
C GLU A 67 19.02 18.37 -1.79
N THR A 68 19.37 17.69 -0.68
CA THR A 68 19.76 16.27 -0.73
C THR A 68 18.58 15.35 -1.01
N ASN A 69 18.85 14.24 -1.70
CA ASN A 69 17.88 13.15 -1.83
C ASN A 69 18.10 12.12 -0.72
N LEU A 70 17.22 12.08 0.28
CA LEU A 70 17.23 11.15 1.40
C LEU A 70 16.03 10.20 1.37
N ARG A 71 15.39 10.02 0.20
CA ARG A 71 14.20 9.18 0.06
C ARG A 71 14.47 7.76 0.56
N GLY A 72 13.66 7.30 1.51
CA GLY A 72 13.76 5.97 2.10
C GLY A 72 15.04 5.69 2.89
N ALA A 73 15.86 6.71 3.20
CA ALA A 73 17.07 6.53 3.98
C ALA A 73 16.74 6.19 5.44
N ASP A 74 17.55 5.33 6.06
CA ASP A 74 17.50 5.08 7.50
C ASP A 74 18.34 6.12 8.24
N LEU A 75 17.67 7.09 8.85
CA LEU A 75 18.25 8.20 9.62
C LEU A 75 17.99 8.01 11.13
N SER A 76 17.65 6.80 11.57
CA SER A 76 17.27 6.55 12.96
C SER A 76 18.41 6.90 13.92
N ALA A 77 18.07 7.60 15.02
CA ALA A 77 19.03 8.09 16.02
C ALA A 77 20.18 8.96 15.47
N THR A 78 20.05 9.50 14.24
CA THR A 78 21.06 10.40 13.65
C THR A 78 21.03 11.76 14.32
N ASN A 79 22.19 12.39 14.45
CA ASN A 79 22.32 13.71 15.06
C ASN A 79 22.47 14.81 14.00
N PHE A 80 21.43 15.62 13.82
CA PHE A 80 21.33 16.74 12.89
C PHE A 80 21.33 18.11 13.59
N VAL A 81 21.83 18.23 14.82
CA VAL A 81 21.76 19.53 15.53
C VAL A 81 22.40 20.63 14.68
N GLY A 82 21.62 21.66 14.37
CA GLY A 82 22.04 22.80 13.55
C GLY A 82 22.34 22.49 12.08
N ALA A 83 22.01 21.30 11.58
CA ALA A 83 22.21 20.94 10.18
C ALA A 83 21.22 21.67 9.26
N ASP A 84 21.63 21.92 8.02
CA ASP A 84 20.77 22.48 6.99
C ASP A 84 20.19 21.38 6.11
N LEU A 85 18.91 21.08 6.24
CA LEU A 85 18.14 20.16 5.40
C LEU A 85 17.11 20.90 4.52
N SER A 86 17.31 22.19 4.27
CA SER A 86 16.38 22.95 3.43
C SER A 86 16.17 22.30 2.06
N LYS A 87 14.91 22.17 1.66
CA LYS A 87 14.47 21.53 0.41
C LYS A 87 14.92 20.06 0.23
N ALA A 88 15.40 19.39 1.27
CA ALA A 88 15.77 17.98 1.19
C ALA A 88 14.53 17.10 0.93
N ASP A 89 14.72 16.03 0.15
CA ASP A 89 13.70 15.01 -0.09
C ASP A 89 13.85 13.88 0.93
N LEU A 90 13.02 13.89 1.97
CA LEU A 90 12.99 12.92 3.07
C LEU A 90 11.79 11.97 2.95
N ARG A 91 11.22 11.81 1.74
CA ARG A 91 10.05 10.94 1.54
C ARG A 91 10.32 9.52 2.02
N ALA A 92 9.44 9.01 2.87
CA ALA A 92 9.57 7.68 3.49
C ALA A 92 10.88 7.44 4.27
N ALA A 93 11.63 8.49 4.64
CA ALA A 93 12.85 8.36 5.43
C ALA A 93 12.51 7.98 6.89
N ASN A 94 13.37 7.18 7.51
CA ASN A 94 13.22 6.79 8.91
C ASN A 94 14.00 7.74 9.83
N LEU A 95 13.32 8.70 10.47
CA LEU A 95 13.92 9.66 11.41
C LEU A 95 13.64 9.28 12.88
N LYS A 96 13.31 8.02 13.15
CA LYS A 96 12.97 7.54 14.51
C LYS A 96 14.08 7.89 15.49
N LYS A 97 13.74 8.63 16.55
CA LYS A 97 14.68 9.14 17.58
C LYS A 97 15.82 10.02 17.05
N ALA A 98 15.72 10.56 15.83
CA ALA A 98 16.71 11.51 15.32
C ALA A 98 16.68 12.82 16.12
N ASN A 99 17.84 13.45 16.27
CA ASN A 99 17.98 14.74 16.93
C ASN A 99 18.11 15.84 15.87
N LEU A 100 17.05 16.61 15.65
CA LEU A 100 16.94 17.68 14.65
C LEU A 100 16.89 19.07 15.31
N VAL A 101 17.37 19.20 16.56
CA VAL A 101 17.30 20.46 17.30
C VAL A 101 18.00 21.58 16.53
N SER A 102 17.31 22.71 16.38
CA SER A 102 17.83 23.89 15.66
C SER A 102 18.25 23.63 14.19
N SER A 103 17.79 22.54 13.58
CA SER A 103 18.03 22.27 12.16
C SER A 103 17.12 23.12 11.26
N ASN A 104 17.56 23.35 10.03
CA ASN A 104 16.74 23.99 9.00
C ASN A 104 16.06 22.91 8.16
N LEU A 105 14.73 22.85 8.15
CA LEU A 105 13.91 21.97 7.30
C LEU A 105 13.00 22.79 6.38
N GLU A 106 13.36 24.04 6.08
CA GLU A 106 12.56 24.91 5.22
C GLU A 106 12.29 24.22 3.87
N ASN A 107 11.02 24.10 3.51
CA ASN A 107 10.55 23.45 2.29
C ASN A 107 10.99 21.98 2.10
N ALA A 108 11.42 21.30 3.16
CA ALA A 108 11.78 19.88 3.10
C ALA A 108 10.52 19.00 2.91
N ASN A 109 10.67 17.88 2.20
CA ASN A 109 9.57 16.94 1.95
C ASN A 109 9.68 15.70 2.84
N LEU A 110 8.92 15.67 3.92
CA LEU A 110 8.84 14.56 4.88
C LEU A 110 7.61 13.67 4.65
N THR A 111 7.03 13.66 3.45
CA THR A 111 5.85 12.81 3.16
C THR A 111 6.14 11.35 3.53
N ARG A 112 5.30 10.75 4.37
CA ARG A 112 5.44 9.38 4.90
C ARG A 112 6.71 9.11 5.73
N ALA A 113 7.41 10.14 6.20
CA ALA A 113 8.58 9.95 7.05
C ALA A 113 8.21 9.44 8.46
N ASN A 114 9.11 8.68 9.10
CA ASN A 114 8.94 8.21 10.47
C ASN A 114 9.62 9.16 11.46
N LEU A 115 8.84 10.00 12.16
CA LEU A 115 9.34 10.96 13.15
C LEU A 115 9.18 10.46 14.60
N ILE A 116 8.85 9.19 14.82
CA ILE A 116 8.60 8.65 16.17
C ILE A 116 9.79 8.91 17.10
N GLY A 117 9.56 9.70 18.15
CA GLY A 117 10.54 10.08 19.16
C GLY A 117 11.62 11.05 18.68
N ALA A 118 11.49 11.62 17.49
CA ALA A 118 12.43 12.62 16.98
C ALA A 118 12.33 13.94 17.77
N ASP A 119 13.45 14.65 17.90
CA ASP A 119 13.49 15.96 18.52
C ASP A 119 13.69 17.06 17.48
N LEU A 120 12.62 17.77 17.15
CA LEU A 120 12.60 18.92 16.24
C LEU A 120 12.50 20.25 17.00
N THR A 121 12.90 20.30 18.28
CA THR A 121 12.84 21.54 19.07
C THR A 121 13.67 22.64 18.39
N ALA A 122 13.06 23.81 18.18
CA ALA A 122 13.65 24.96 17.51
C ALA A 122 14.08 24.71 16.05
N ALA A 123 13.62 23.61 15.43
CA ALA A 123 13.81 23.40 14.00
C ALA A 123 12.90 24.35 13.21
N ASP A 124 13.41 24.85 12.08
CA ASP A 124 12.62 25.63 11.11
C ASP A 124 11.87 24.68 10.17
N LEU A 125 10.55 24.64 10.28
CA LEU A 125 9.65 23.80 9.48
C LEU A 125 8.85 24.62 8.45
N THR A 126 9.27 25.85 8.17
CA THR A 126 8.56 26.74 7.24
C THR A 126 8.44 26.08 5.87
N GLY A 127 7.20 25.85 5.41
CA GLY A 127 6.93 25.20 4.12
C GLY A 127 7.22 23.69 4.08
N ALA A 128 7.62 23.06 5.18
CA ALA A 128 7.87 21.62 5.21
C ALA A 128 6.57 20.81 5.00
N ILE A 129 6.67 19.72 4.23
CA ILE A 129 5.53 18.85 3.90
C ILE A 129 5.60 17.59 4.75
N LEU A 130 4.64 17.37 5.66
CA LEU A 130 4.59 16.18 6.54
C LEU A 130 3.42 15.24 6.21
N HIS A 131 2.89 15.30 4.99
CA HIS A 131 1.72 14.51 4.59
C HIS A 131 1.95 13.01 4.86
N GLN A 132 1.09 12.39 5.67
CA GLN A 132 1.19 10.99 6.09
C GLN A 132 2.47 10.61 6.86
N ALA A 133 3.27 11.57 7.31
CA ALA A 133 4.35 11.30 8.25
C ALA A 133 3.77 10.75 9.57
N ILE A 134 4.51 9.93 10.29
CA ILE A 134 4.07 9.37 11.58
C ILE A 134 4.87 9.98 12.72
N TYR A 135 4.22 10.26 13.84
CA TYR A 135 4.86 10.77 15.06
C TYR A 135 4.17 10.21 16.30
N ASN A 136 4.79 10.34 17.47
CA ASN A 136 4.21 9.91 18.75
C ASN A 136 4.34 11.01 19.82
N GLN A 137 3.90 10.72 21.04
CA GLN A 137 3.98 11.65 22.17
C GLN A 137 5.41 12.00 22.62
N GLU A 138 6.41 11.20 22.22
CA GLU A 138 7.83 11.47 22.49
C GLU A 138 8.43 12.41 21.44
N THR A 139 7.75 12.61 20.31
CA THR A 139 8.21 13.48 19.23
C THR A 139 8.03 14.92 19.66
N ARG A 140 9.12 15.69 19.66
CA ARG A 140 9.13 17.10 20.07
C ARG A 140 9.10 17.98 18.84
N PHE A 141 8.06 18.77 18.66
CA PHE A 141 8.01 19.81 17.63
C PHE A 141 8.31 21.17 18.24
N SER A 142 8.75 22.13 17.41
CA SER A 142 8.86 23.54 17.80
C SER A 142 7.51 24.07 18.34
N PRO A 143 7.52 24.92 19.39
CA PRO A 143 6.30 25.54 19.90
C PRO A 143 5.49 26.21 18.79
N GLY A 144 4.18 25.95 18.76
CA GLY A 144 3.27 26.52 17.77
C GLY A 144 3.10 25.70 16.48
N PHE A 145 3.91 24.67 16.25
CA PHE A 145 3.72 23.76 15.12
C PHE A 145 2.70 22.67 15.45
N ASP A 146 1.64 22.54 14.64
CA ASP A 146 0.64 21.47 14.76
C ASP A 146 0.84 20.41 13.65
N PRO A 147 1.42 19.24 13.97
CA PRO A 147 1.66 18.18 12.99
C PRO A 147 0.35 17.62 12.39
N LYS A 148 -0.79 17.73 13.08
CA LYS A 148 -2.08 17.26 12.54
C LYS A 148 -2.55 18.12 11.37
N GLN A 149 -2.36 19.45 11.46
CA GLN A 149 -2.66 20.37 10.36
C GLN A 149 -1.78 20.10 9.14
N ALA A 150 -0.56 19.60 9.36
CA ALA A 150 0.34 19.13 8.31
C ALA A 150 -0.02 17.75 7.74
N SER A 151 -1.18 17.18 8.11
CA SER A 151 -1.65 15.84 7.71
C SER A 151 -0.74 14.69 8.16
N ALA A 152 -0.02 14.85 9.27
CA ALA A 152 0.74 13.77 9.91
C ALA A 152 -0.15 12.94 10.84
N TYR A 153 0.16 11.66 10.97
CA TYR A 153 -0.57 10.70 11.79
C TYR A 153 0.07 10.54 13.16
N LEU A 154 -0.74 10.75 14.21
CA LEU A 154 -0.35 10.44 15.57
C LEU A 154 -0.45 8.93 15.81
N ILE A 155 0.66 8.33 16.24
CA ILE A 155 0.74 6.94 16.70
C ILE A 155 0.74 6.97 18.24
N ALA A 156 -0.39 6.63 18.83
CA ALA A 156 -0.58 6.65 20.28
C ALA A 156 -1.64 5.63 20.74
N TYR A 157 -1.77 5.46 22.05
CA TYR A 157 -2.86 4.68 22.64
C TYR A 157 -4.22 5.34 22.34
N ASN A 158 -5.28 4.53 22.16
CA ASN A 158 -6.65 4.98 21.89
C ASN A 158 -6.82 5.92 20.68
N VAL A 159 -5.85 6.00 19.76
CA VAL A 159 -5.95 6.84 18.57
C VAL A 159 -6.93 6.22 17.55
N SER A 160 -7.63 7.05 16.78
CA SER A 160 -8.32 6.61 15.57
C SER A 160 -7.43 6.82 14.35
N LEU A 161 -7.17 5.71 13.64
CA LEU A 161 -6.44 5.58 12.38
C LEU A 161 -7.30 4.81 11.36
N THR A 162 -8.63 4.96 11.45
CA THR A 162 -9.58 4.28 10.58
C THR A 162 -9.34 4.66 9.12
N GLY A 163 -9.20 3.67 8.23
CA GLY A 163 -8.96 3.88 6.80
C GLY A 163 -7.60 4.48 6.44
N VAL A 164 -6.70 4.66 7.42
CA VAL A 164 -5.40 5.29 7.18
C VAL A 164 -4.46 4.35 6.42
N ASN A 165 -3.67 4.90 5.50
CA ASN A 165 -2.64 4.16 4.78
C ASN A 165 -1.29 4.14 5.54
N LEU A 166 -1.05 3.06 6.27
CA LEU A 166 0.17 2.77 7.02
C LEU A 166 1.09 1.74 6.33
N SER A 167 0.83 1.41 5.07
CA SER A 167 1.60 0.40 4.33
C SER A 167 3.11 0.69 4.31
N GLU A 168 3.93 -0.35 4.39
CA GLU A 168 5.40 -0.28 4.33
C GLU A 168 6.08 0.58 5.42
N LEU A 169 5.33 1.17 6.36
CA LEU A 169 5.91 1.98 7.43
C LEU A 169 6.58 1.12 8.49
N ASP A 170 7.68 1.62 9.05
CA ASP A 170 8.28 1.06 10.26
C ASP A 170 7.52 1.51 11.51
N LEU A 171 6.61 0.64 11.97
CA LEU A 171 5.85 0.74 13.20
C LEU A 171 6.41 -0.19 14.29
N SER A 172 7.69 -0.58 14.22
CA SER A 172 8.28 -1.47 15.21
C SER A 172 8.27 -0.85 16.60
N GLY A 173 7.83 -1.61 17.60
CA GLY A 173 7.80 -1.21 19.01
C GLY A 173 6.83 -0.08 19.36
N VAL A 174 5.93 0.32 18.45
CA VAL A 174 4.96 1.40 18.73
C VAL A 174 3.90 0.98 19.73
N TYR A 175 3.25 1.97 20.35
CA TYR A 175 2.17 1.77 21.32
C TYR A 175 0.81 2.16 20.68
N LEU A 176 0.10 1.16 20.18
CA LEU A 176 -1.22 1.25 19.55
C LEU A 176 -2.31 0.52 20.37
N LYS A 177 -2.09 0.39 21.69
CA LYS A 177 -3.06 -0.24 22.60
C LYS A 177 -4.42 0.45 22.46
N ALA A 178 -5.46 -0.35 22.23
CA ALA A 178 -6.84 0.08 22.03
C ALA A 178 -7.04 1.14 20.93
N ALA A 179 -6.12 1.23 19.98
CA ALA A 179 -6.28 2.06 18.79
C ALA A 179 -7.37 1.49 17.86
N ASP A 180 -8.06 2.38 17.15
CA ASP A 180 -9.02 2.04 16.10
C ASP A 180 -8.33 2.13 14.74
N LEU A 181 -7.97 0.97 14.19
CA LEU A 181 -7.31 0.77 12.90
C LEU A 181 -8.27 0.10 11.90
N ARG A 182 -9.59 0.25 12.08
CA ARG A 182 -10.57 -0.34 11.16
C ARG A 182 -10.32 0.11 9.73
N ALA A 183 -10.33 -0.84 8.80
CA ALA A 183 -10.04 -0.60 7.38
C ALA A 183 -8.68 0.06 7.09
N ALA A 184 -7.75 0.13 8.06
CA ALA A 184 -6.42 0.65 7.82
C ALA A 184 -5.65 -0.26 6.85
N ASN A 185 -4.81 0.34 6.02
CA ASN A 185 -3.89 -0.42 5.18
C ASN A 185 -2.56 -0.57 5.91
N LEU A 186 -2.25 -1.78 6.38
CA LEU A 186 -1.00 -2.15 7.05
C LEU A 186 -0.14 -3.06 6.15
N MET A 187 -0.43 -3.12 4.85
CA MET A 187 0.29 -3.97 3.89
C MET A 187 1.80 -3.75 4.03
N ARG A 188 2.55 -4.82 4.27
CA ARG A 188 4.01 -4.83 4.44
C ARG A 188 4.56 -3.89 5.53
N ALA A 189 3.70 -3.41 6.43
CA ALA A 189 4.14 -2.61 7.57
C ALA A 189 4.92 -3.48 8.56
N ASN A 190 5.97 -2.92 9.15
CA ASN A 190 6.73 -3.58 10.20
C ASN A 190 6.12 -3.22 11.55
N LEU A 191 5.44 -4.16 12.23
CA LEU A 191 4.88 -4.02 13.57
C LEU A 191 5.63 -4.86 14.61
N VAL A 192 6.90 -5.20 14.36
CA VAL A 192 7.68 -6.06 15.25
C VAL A 192 7.72 -5.46 16.66
N GLY A 193 7.28 -6.23 17.65
CA GLY A 193 7.26 -5.79 19.04
C GLY A 193 6.25 -4.68 19.38
N ALA A 194 5.38 -4.28 18.43
CA ALA A 194 4.35 -3.28 18.69
C ALA A 194 3.33 -3.77 19.72
N ASN A 195 2.76 -2.83 20.48
CA ASN A 195 1.69 -3.14 21.42
C ASN A 195 0.33 -2.79 20.80
N LEU A 196 -0.43 -3.80 20.40
CA LEU A 196 -1.79 -3.69 19.84
C LEU A 196 -2.83 -4.35 20.76
N GLU A 197 -2.56 -4.47 22.07
CA GLU A 197 -3.54 -5.02 23.01
C GLU A 197 -4.89 -4.30 22.85
N SER A 198 -5.97 -5.05 22.66
CA SER A 198 -7.33 -4.52 22.48
C SER A 198 -7.53 -3.57 21.29
N ALA A 199 -6.59 -3.49 20.34
CA ALA A 199 -6.75 -2.68 19.14
C ALA A 199 -7.80 -3.30 18.21
N ASN A 200 -8.50 -2.44 17.46
CA ASN A 200 -9.50 -2.86 16.48
C ASN A 200 -8.94 -2.72 15.07
N LEU A 201 -8.64 -3.84 14.40
CA LEU A 201 -8.17 -3.90 13.01
C LEU A 201 -9.24 -4.51 12.10
N ALA A 202 -10.52 -4.42 12.44
CA ALA A 202 -11.56 -5.01 11.61
C ALA A 202 -11.52 -4.44 10.17
N GLY A 203 -11.52 -5.33 9.18
CA GLY A 203 -11.40 -4.98 7.76
C GLY A 203 -10.03 -4.43 7.33
N ALA A 204 -9.01 -4.45 8.20
CA ALA A 204 -7.68 -3.97 7.85
C ALA A 204 -6.98 -4.89 6.83
N ASN A 205 -6.16 -4.29 5.97
CA ASN A 205 -5.28 -5.03 5.08
C ASN A 205 -3.96 -5.32 5.82
N LEU A 206 -3.70 -6.58 6.15
CA LEU A 206 -2.51 -7.06 6.88
C LEU A 206 -1.52 -7.80 5.97
N VAL A 207 -1.72 -7.77 4.65
CA VAL A 207 -0.94 -8.55 3.68
C VAL A 207 0.56 -8.26 3.82
N GLY A 208 1.35 -9.29 4.12
CA GLY A 208 2.80 -9.19 4.30
C GLY A 208 3.27 -8.36 5.50
N ALA A 209 2.37 -7.93 6.39
CA ALA A 209 2.74 -7.18 7.59
C ALA A 209 3.47 -8.08 8.60
N ASP A 210 4.42 -7.50 9.34
CA ASP A 210 5.18 -8.24 10.35
C ASP A 210 4.71 -7.91 11.76
N PHE A 211 3.90 -8.78 12.36
CA PHE A 211 3.46 -8.71 13.76
C PHE A 211 4.33 -9.58 14.70
N SER A 212 5.53 -9.99 14.28
CA SER A 212 6.41 -10.80 15.12
C SER A 212 6.68 -10.12 16.46
N LYS A 213 6.48 -10.83 17.57
CA LYS A 213 6.67 -10.31 18.95
C LYS A 213 5.67 -9.19 19.32
N ALA A 214 4.68 -8.88 18.48
CA ALA A 214 3.65 -7.91 18.83
C ALA A 214 2.77 -8.44 19.95
N LYS A 215 2.26 -7.53 20.80
CA LYS A 215 1.27 -7.87 21.83
C LYS A 215 -0.12 -7.76 21.21
N LEU A 216 -0.76 -8.90 20.99
CA LEU A 216 -2.04 -9.02 20.27
C LEU A 216 -3.22 -9.44 21.15
N ARG A 217 -3.07 -9.44 22.49
CA ARG A 217 -4.14 -9.88 23.40
C ARG A 217 -5.40 -9.03 23.20
N GLY A 218 -6.51 -9.68 22.85
CA GLY A 218 -7.81 -9.04 22.66
C GLY A 218 -7.93 -8.18 21.39
N VAL A 219 -7.02 -8.35 20.43
CA VAL A 219 -7.11 -7.69 19.13
C VAL A 219 -8.35 -8.16 18.36
N ILE A 220 -9.01 -7.26 17.66
CA ILE A 220 -10.16 -7.58 16.79
C ILE A 220 -9.66 -7.59 15.35
N LEU A 221 -9.70 -8.74 14.68
CA LEU A 221 -9.32 -8.88 13.26
C LEU A 221 -10.51 -9.24 12.37
N GLU A 222 -11.75 -8.99 12.81
CA GLU A 222 -12.94 -9.32 12.03
C GLU A 222 -12.85 -8.80 10.59
N LYS A 223 -12.87 -9.71 9.61
CA LYS A 223 -12.74 -9.40 8.18
C LYS A 223 -11.42 -8.76 7.76
N ALA A 224 -10.44 -8.67 8.65
CA ALA A 224 -9.08 -8.33 8.26
C ALA A 224 -8.56 -9.40 7.32
N VAL A 225 -7.71 -9.02 6.37
CA VAL A 225 -7.15 -9.93 5.37
C VAL A 225 -5.65 -10.06 5.57
N TYR A 226 -5.13 -11.28 5.47
CA TYR A 226 -3.70 -11.56 5.60
C TYR A 226 -3.27 -12.65 4.61
N THR A 227 -1.97 -12.74 4.34
CA THR A 227 -1.40 -13.79 3.46
C THR A 227 -0.47 -14.70 4.26
N GLN A 228 0.08 -15.73 3.60
CA GLN A 228 1.13 -16.55 4.19
C GLN A 228 2.43 -15.76 4.49
N GLU A 229 2.60 -14.59 3.89
CA GLU A 229 3.71 -13.67 4.15
C GLU A 229 3.49 -12.82 5.41
N THR A 230 2.24 -12.69 5.87
CA THR A 230 1.94 -11.97 7.11
C THR A 230 2.47 -12.76 8.29
N LEU A 231 3.39 -12.16 9.06
CA LEU A 231 4.02 -12.82 10.18
C LEU A 231 3.26 -12.50 11.47
N PHE A 232 2.85 -13.52 12.20
CA PHE A 232 2.31 -13.41 13.56
C PHE A 232 3.22 -14.13 14.55
N SER A 233 3.08 -13.82 15.84
CA SER A 233 3.69 -14.62 16.91
C SER A 233 3.17 -16.07 16.86
N TYR A 234 4.02 -17.05 17.19
CA TYR A 234 3.72 -18.48 17.04
C TYR A 234 2.51 -18.97 17.84
N ASP A 235 2.11 -18.23 18.87
CA ASP A 235 1.02 -18.50 19.79
C ASP A 235 -0.30 -17.78 19.42
N PHE A 236 -0.33 -17.09 18.27
CA PHE A 236 -1.49 -16.34 17.81
C PHE A 236 -2.04 -16.89 16.50
N ASP A 237 -3.28 -17.41 16.52
CA ASP A 237 -4.01 -17.76 15.29
C ASP A 237 -4.88 -16.58 14.85
N PRO A 238 -4.54 -15.88 13.74
CA PRO A 238 -5.34 -14.75 13.25
C PRO A 238 -6.76 -15.15 12.83
N ARG A 239 -7.02 -16.42 12.51
CA ARG A 239 -8.35 -16.92 12.13
C ARG A 239 -9.29 -16.94 13.33
N GLU A 240 -8.78 -17.28 14.52
CA GLU A 240 -9.56 -17.22 15.75
C GLU A 240 -9.95 -15.78 16.12
N ALA A 241 -9.13 -14.80 15.71
CA ALA A 241 -9.43 -13.38 15.84
C ALA A 241 -10.34 -12.80 14.73
N GLY A 242 -10.81 -13.64 13.79
CA GLY A 242 -11.76 -13.27 12.73
C GLY A 242 -11.13 -12.83 11.41
N ALA A 243 -9.82 -13.00 11.22
CA ALA A 243 -9.12 -12.66 9.99
C ALA A 243 -9.27 -13.75 8.92
N TYR A 244 -9.27 -13.35 7.66
CA TYR A 244 -9.31 -14.25 6.50
C TYR A 244 -7.92 -14.41 5.88
N LEU A 245 -7.50 -15.66 5.72
CA LEU A 245 -6.33 -15.98 4.91
C LEU A 245 -6.71 -15.82 3.43
N ILE A 246 -5.97 -14.97 2.74
CA ILE A 246 -6.03 -14.76 1.30
C ILE A 246 -4.83 -15.48 0.69
N ALA A 247 -5.09 -16.58 -0.01
CA ALA A 247 -4.09 -17.34 -0.74
C ALA A 247 -4.77 -18.24 -1.77
N ALA A 248 -4.01 -18.67 -2.78
CA ALA A 248 -4.47 -19.63 -3.77
C ALA A 248 -5.04 -20.91 -3.13
N GLY A 249 -6.16 -21.39 -3.66
CA GLY A 249 -6.81 -22.64 -3.28
C GLY A 249 -7.59 -22.59 -1.97
N VAL A 250 -7.59 -21.47 -1.24
CA VAL A 250 -8.31 -21.34 0.02
C VAL A 250 -9.83 -21.40 -0.20
N SER A 251 -10.53 -22.12 0.67
CA SER A 251 -11.99 -22.26 0.63
C SER A 251 -12.65 -21.34 1.65
N LEU A 252 -13.39 -20.34 1.16
CA LEU A 252 -14.09 -19.29 1.90
C LEU A 252 -15.58 -19.17 1.46
N PRO A 253 -16.37 -20.25 1.49
CA PRO A 253 -17.76 -20.20 1.04
C PRO A 253 -18.59 -19.28 1.94
N GLY A 254 -19.38 -18.38 1.35
CA GLY A 254 -20.24 -17.45 2.09
C GLY A 254 -19.52 -16.34 2.84
N VAL A 255 -18.21 -16.18 2.63
CA VAL A 255 -17.39 -15.17 3.31
C VAL A 255 -17.93 -13.76 3.08
N ASN A 256 -17.79 -12.87 4.07
CA ASN A 256 -18.14 -11.46 3.91
C ASN A 256 -16.88 -10.61 3.75
N LEU A 257 -16.57 -10.28 2.50
CA LEU A 257 -15.48 -9.43 2.03
C LEU A 257 -16.04 -8.13 1.41
N GLY A 258 -17.23 -7.67 1.80
CA GLY A 258 -17.77 -6.42 1.26
C GLY A 258 -16.88 -5.22 1.60
N GLY A 259 -16.50 -4.43 0.60
CA GLY A 259 -15.67 -3.24 0.74
C GLY A 259 -14.19 -3.46 1.08
N VAL A 260 -13.71 -4.71 1.11
CA VAL A 260 -12.29 -4.97 1.42
C VAL A 260 -11.40 -4.58 0.24
N ASN A 261 -10.13 -4.27 0.51
CA ASN A 261 -9.12 -4.10 -0.53
C ASN A 261 -8.27 -5.36 -0.67
N LEU A 262 -8.40 -6.02 -1.81
CA LEU A 262 -7.70 -7.23 -2.26
C LEU A 262 -7.00 -6.98 -3.62
N SER A 263 -6.68 -5.73 -3.93
CA SER A 263 -5.95 -5.37 -5.14
C SER A 263 -4.64 -6.18 -5.26
N GLY A 264 -4.42 -6.80 -6.43
CA GLY A 264 -3.26 -7.63 -6.73
C GLY A 264 -3.18 -8.96 -5.97
N ALA A 265 -4.23 -9.36 -5.24
CA ALA A 265 -4.19 -10.59 -4.45
C ALA A 265 -4.19 -11.86 -5.33
N ASP A 266 -3.51 -12.90 -4.86
CA ASP A 266 -3.58 -14.24 -5.45
C ASP A 266 -4.75 -15.03 -4.83
N LEU A 267 -5.84 -15.12 -5.59
CA LEU A 267 -7.06 -15.86 -5.25
C LEU A 267 -7.30 -17.04 -6.22
N ARG A 268 -6.25 -17.52 -6.88
CA ARG A 268 -6.34 -18.64 -7.83
C ARG A 268 -6.96 -19.87 -7.21
N GLY A 269 -7.94 -20.47 -7.90
CA GLY A 269 -8.58 -21.70 -7.46
C GLY A 269 -9.33 -21.59 -6.12
N THR A 270 -9.51 -20.38 -5.58
CA THR A 270 -10.21 -20.19 -4.31
C THR A 270 -11.69 -20.53 -4.43
N ASN A 271 -12.29 -20.99 -3.33
CA ASN A 271 -13.73 -21.24 -3.29
C ASN A 271 -14.43 -20.10 -2.55
N LEU A 272 -14.94 -19.13 -3.30
CA LEU A 272 -15.70 -17.97 -2.84
C LEU A 272 -17.20 -18.13 -3.10
N ARG A 273 -17.69 -19.37 -3.23
CA ARG A 273 -19.10 -19.66 -3.52
C ARG A 273 -20.03 -18.96 -2.53
N GLY A 274 -20.94 -18.13 -3.03
CA GLY A 274 -21.88 -17.37 -2.21
C GLY A 274 -21.25 -16.25 -1.37
N GLY A 275 -19.98 -15.92 -1.63
CA GLY A 275 -19.28 -14.83 -0.94
C GLY A 275 -19.94 -13.48 -1.19
N LYS A 276 -19.86 -12.59 -0.21
CA LYS A 276 -20.34 -11.20 -0.28
C LYS A 276 -19.14 -10.30 -0.50
N LEU A 277 -18.95 -9.83 -1.72
CA LEU A 277 -17.83 -9.00 -2.17
C LEU A 277 -18.30 -7.63 -2.67
N ARG A 278 -19.54 -7.22 -2.33
CA ARG A 278 -20.10 -5.93 -2.76
C ARG A 278 -19.16 -4.77 -2.47
N GLY A 279 -18.82 -3.98 -3.49
CA GLY A 279 -17.92 -2.84 -3.38
C GLY A 279 -16.47 -3.17 -3.01
N ALA A 280 -16.04 -4.43 -3.07
CA ALA A 280 -14.65 -4.79 -2.82
C ALA A 280 -13.74 -4.25 -3.93
N ASN A 281 -12.54 -3.81 -3.56
CA ASN A 281 -11.47 -3.53 -4.53
C ASN A 281 -10.70 -4.83 -4.81
N LEU A 282 -10.86 -5.36 -6.01
CA LEU A 282 -10.28 -6.57 -6.56
C LEU A 282 -9.48 -6.25 -7.84
N THR A 283 -8.97 -5.03 -7.96
CA THR A 283 -8.19 -4.59 -9.13
C THR A 283 -6.94 -5.46 -9.28
N GLU A 284 -6.61 -5.86 -10.51
CA GLU A 284 -5.42 -6.68 -10.83
C GLU A 284 -5.36 -8.03 -10.05
N VAL A 285 -6.49 -8.50 -9.51
CA VAL A 285 -6.56 -9.77 -8.76
C VAL A 285 -6.42 -10.97 -9.70
N ASP A 286 -5.76 -12.03 -9.24
CA ASP A 286 -5.75 -13.32 -9.95
C ASP A 286 -6.83 -14.24 -9.37
N LEU A 287 -7.92 -14.42 -10.12
CA LEU A 287 -9.05 -15.30 -9.80
C LEU A 287 -9.10 -16.52 -10.72
N THR A 288 -7.99 -16.87 -11.40
CA THR A 288 -8.01 -17.99 -12.34
C THR A 288 -8.46 -19.28 -11.66
N ASN A 289 -9.40 -20.00 -12.30
CA ASN A 289 -10.04 -21.21 -11.78
C ASN A 289 -10.80 -21.06 -10.45
N ALA A 290 -11.05 -19.83 -9.96
CA ALA A 290 -11.78 -19.61 -8.72
C ALA A 290 -13.28 -19.98 -8.86
N ASN A 291 -13.90 -20.39 -7.77
CA ASN A 291 -15.34 -20.65 -7.71
C ASN A 291 -16.06 -19.48 -7.06
N LEU A 292 -16.69 -18.63 -7.88
CA LEU A 292 -17.49 -17.46 -7.49
C LEU A 292 -18.99 -17.71 -7.67
N ARG A 293 -19.41 -18.98 -7.77
CA ARG A 293 -20.81 -19.34 -8.01
C ARG A 293 -21.72 -18.71 -6.96
N LYS A 294 -22.73 -17.96 -7.39
CA LYS A 294 -23.67 -17.19 -6.53
C LYS A 294 -23.02 -16.11 -5.64
N ALA A 295 -21.79 -15.69 -5.93
CA ALA A 295 -21.18 -14.57 -5.22
C ALA A 295 -21.91 -13.26 -5.54
N ASP A 296 -21.92 -12.35 -4.57
CA ASP A 296 -22.40 -10.98 -4.72
C ASP A 296 -21.20 -10.07 -4.96
N LEU A 297 -21.03 -9.60 -6.20
CA LEU A 297 -19.96 -8.72 -6.67
C LEU A 297 -20.52 -7.37 -7.13
N GLU A 298 -21.73 -7.00 -6.69
CA GLU A 298 -22.33 -5.71 -7.03
C GLU A 298 -21.38 -4.55 -6.63
N ASP A 299 -21.22 -3.56 -7.52
CA ASP A 299 -20.31 -2.41 -7.34
C ASP A 299 -18.83 -2.76 -7.09
N ALA A 300 -18.39 -4.03 -7.20
CA ALA A 300 -17.00 -4.40 -6.99
C ALA A 300 -16.10 -3.92 -8.14
N ASP A 301 -14.84 -3.65 -7.85
CA ASP A 301 -13.84 -3.26 -8.85
C ASP A 301 -12.90 -4.42 -9.17
N LEU A 302 -13.13 -5.11 -10.27
CA LEU A 302 -12.31 -6.17 -10.86
C LEU A 302 -11.58 -5.68 -12.12
N SER A 303 -11.30 -4.38 -12.24
CA SER A 303 -10.54 -3.91 -13.40
C SER A 303 -9.17 -4.59 -13.46
N ARG A 304 -8.77 -5.00 -14.68
CA ARG A 304 -7.53 -5.76 -14.95
C ARG A 304 -7.41 -7.12 -14.23
N ALA A 305 -8.49 -7.65 -13.68
CA ALA A 305 -8.49 -8.96 -13.05
C ALA A 305 -8.30 -10.09 -14.07
N ASP A 306 -7.66 -11.18 -13.65
CA ASP A 306 -7.60 -12.42 -14.42
C ASP A 306 -8.65 -13.41 -13.91
N LEU A 307 -9.67 -13.66 -14.73
CA LEU A 307 -10.83 -14.50 -14.38
C LEU A 307 -10.87 -15.79 -15.21
N ARG A 308 -9.80 -16.13 -15.94
CA ARG A 308 -9.81 -17.31 -16.83
C ARG A 308 -10.14 -18.59 -16.06
N GLY A 309 -11.14 -19.32 -16.56
CA GLY A 309 -11.63 -20.55 -15.94
C GLY A 309 -12.39 -20.37 -14.63
N ALA A 310 -12.64 -19.13 -14.18
CA ALA A 310 -13.46 -18.88 -13.00
C ALA A 310 -14.92 -19.29 -13.25
N ASN A 311 -15.57 -19.84 -12.22
CA ASN A 311 -16.99 -20.17 -12.25
C ASN A 311 -17.81 -19.02 -11.66
N LEU A 312 -18.49 -18.26 -12.52
CA LEU A 312 -19.35 -17.12 -12.15
C LEU A 312 -20.85 -17.47 -12.23
N THR A 313 -21.22 -18.74 -12.40
CA THR A 313 -22.62 -19.12 -12.62
C THR A 313 -23.53 -18.59 -11.50
N GLY A 314 -24.50 -17.76 -11.89
CA GLY A 314 -25.48 -17.14 -10.99
C GLY A 314 -24.89 -16.11 -10.01
N ALA A 315 -23.67 -15.61 -10.24
CA ALA A 315 -23.14 -14.45 -9.52
C ALA A 315 -23.92 -13.17 -9.89
N ILE A 316 -23.96 -12.23 -8.95
CA ILE A 316 -24.54 -10.90 -9.14
C ILE A 316 -23.38 -9.98 -9.53
N LEU A 317 -23.38 -9.48 -10.77
CA LEU A 317 -22.32 -8.64 -11.36
C LEU A 317 -22.89 -7.28 -11.80
N THR A 318 -23.99 -6.83 -11.20
CA THR A 318 -24.59 -5.53 -11.50
C THR A 318 -23.64 -4.41 -11.13
N GLN A 319 -23.44 -3.44 -12.03
CA GLN A 319 -22.54 -2.29 -11.84
C GLN A 319 -21.08 -2.66 -11.53
N VAL A 320 -20.66 -3.90 -11.76
CA VAL A 320 -19.27 -4.33 -11.53
C VAL A 320 -18.34 -3.63 -12.53
N ASN A 321 -17.14 -3.26 -12.10
CA ASN A 321 -16.08 -2.83 -13.00
C ASN A 321 -15.21 -4.03 -13.40
N LEU A 322 -15.26 -4.43 -14.65
CA LEU A 322 -14.44 -5.47 -15.29
C LEU A 322 -13.62 -4.88 -16.46
N SER A 323 -13.36 -3.57 -16.45
CA SER A 323 -12.56 -2.95 -17.51
C SER A 323 -11.16 -3.57 -17.60
N GLU A 324 -10.69 -3.79 -18.82
CA GLU A 324 -9.39 -4.42 -19.10
C GLU A 324 -9.22 -5.84 -18.50
N ALA A 325 -10.28 -6.49 -18.00
CA ALA A 325 -10.20 -7.82 -17.40
C ALA A 325 -10.03 -8.95 -18.44
N ASP A 326 -9.36 -10.03 -18.05
CA ASP A 326 -9.21 -11.25 -18.86
C ASP A 326 -10.30 -12.27 -18.50
N LEU A 327 -11.29 -12.37 -19.39
CA LEU A 327 -12.48 -13.22 -19.28
C LEU A 327 -12.51 -14.31 -20.37
N ARG A 328 -11.36 -14.63 -20.98
CA ARG A 328 -11.30 -15.59 -22.08
C ARG A 328 -11.87 -16.95 -21.70
N GLY A 329 -12.81 -17.43 -22.50
CA GLY A 329 -13.45 -18.74 -22.32
C GLY A 329 -14.24 -18.89 -21.02
N VAL A 330 -14.58 -17.79 -20.33
CA VAL A 330 -15.35 -17.85 -19.08
C VAL A 330 -16.82 -18.15 -19.36
N ASP A 331 -17.43 -18.97 -18.50
CA ASP A 331 -18.87 -19.24 -18.49
C ASP A 331 -19.58 -18.13 -17.68
N LEU A 332 -20.24 -17.23 -18.42
CA LEU A 332 -21.10 -16.15 -17.94
C LEU A 332 -22.59 -16.46 -18.25
N THR A 333 -22.94 -17.74 -18.40
CA THR A 333 -24.32 -18.11 -18.76
C THR A 333 -25.31 -17.62 -17.70
N ARG A 334 -26.33 -16.89 -18.15
CA ARG A 334 -27.40 -16.33 -17.30
C ARG A 334 -26.91 -15.47 -16.13
N THR A 335 -25.74 -14.84 -16.23
CA THR A 335 -25.30 -13.86 -15.24
C THR A 335 -26.02 -12.52 -15.42
N ASP A 336 -26.18 -11.79 -14.31
CA ASP A 336 -26.72 -10.43 -14.33
C ASP A 336 -25.58 -9.41 -14.35
N LEU A 337 -25.35 -8.79 -15.51
CA LEU A 337 -24.28 -7.83 -15.80
C LEU A 337 -24.85 -6.42 -16.09
N ARG A 338 -26.06 -6.12 -15.59
CA ARG A 338 -26.70 -4.81 -15.86
C ARG A 338 -25.83 -3.66 -15.39
N GLY A 339 -25.55 -2.73 -16.32
CA GLY A 339 -24.70 -1.56 -16.08
C GLY A 339 -23.23 -1.88 -15.79
N ALA A 340 -22.77 -3.12 -15.95
CA ALA A 340 -21.37 -3.46 -15.74
C ALA A 340 -20.46 -2.73 -16.75
N ASN A 341 -19.24 -2.44 -16.33
CA ASN A 341 -18.20 -1.88 -17.20
C ASN A 341 -17.24 -2.98 -17.65
N LEU A 342 -17.33 -3.41 -18.90
CA LEU A 342 -16.46 -4.38 -19.57
C LEU A 342 -15.62 -3.72 -20.68
N SER A 343 -15.39 -2.40 -20.60
CA SER A 343 -14.59 -1.71 -21.60
C SER A 343 -13.17 -2.28 -21.70
N MET A 344 -12.67 -2.44 -22.93
CA MET A 344 -11.35 -3.02 -23.22
C MET A 344 -11.12 -4.44 -22.64
N ALA A 345 -12.16 -5.14 -22.18
CA ALA A 345 -12.03 -6.49 -21.64
C ALA A 345 -11.80 -7.52 -22.76
N ASP A 346 -11.08 -8.60 -22.42
CA ASP A 346 -10.86 -9.74 -23.31
C ASP A 346 -11.87 -10.86 -23.02
N LEU A 347 -12.90 -10.96 -23.86
CA LEU A 347 -14.01 -11.89 -23.76
C LEU A 347 -13.93 -12.99 -24.83
N ARG A 348 -12.76 -13.22 -25.44
CA ARG A 348 -12.64 -14.19 -26.54
C ARG A 348 -13.11 -15.57 -26.13
N GLY A 349 -14.03 -16.14 -26.91
CA GLY A 349 -14.62 -17.45 -26.67
C GLY A 349 -15.44 -17.57 -25.38
N ALA A 350 -15.79 -16.47 -24.71
CA ALA A 350 -16.65 -16.52 -23.53
C ALA A 350 -18.09 -16.94 -23.89
N ASP A 351 -18.75 -17.66 -22.99
CA ASP A 351 -20.16 -18.05 -23.14
C ASP A 351 -21.04 -17.11 -22.30
N LEU A 352 -21.73 -16.18 -22.96
CA LEU A 352 -22.68 -15.25 -22.35
C LEU A 352 -24.13 -15.67 -22.60
N THR A 353 -24.41 -16.93 -22.96
CA THR A 353 -25.75 -17.39 -23.33
C THR A 353 -26.79 -16.99 -22.28
N GLY A 354 -27.78 -16.18 -22.69
CA GLY A 354 -28.86 -15.73 -21.82
C GLY A 354 -28.47 -14.76 -20.70
N ALA A 355 -27.28 -14.16 -20.74
CA ALA A 355 -26.88 -13.12 -19.80
C ALA A 355 -27.72 -11.85 -19.97
N ILE A 356 -27.94 -11.11 -18.88
CA ILE A 356 -28.60 -9.80 -18.90
C ILE A 356 -27.52 -8.74 -18.97
N LEU A 357 -27.43 -8.06 -20.11
CA LEU A 357 -26.38 -7.11 -20.48
C LEU A 357 -26.95 -5.70 -20.72
N THR A 358 -28.11 -5.37 -20.15
CA THR A 358 -28.72 -4.05 -20.37
C THR A 358 -27.84 -2.94 -19.79
N GLN A 359 -27.66 -1.87 -20.56
CA GLN A 359 -26.78 -0.72 -20.23
C GLN A 359 -25.31 -1.09 -19.98
N VAL A 360 -24.84 -2.26 -20.41
CA VAL A 360 -23.44 -2.66 -20.25
C VAL A 360 -22.52 -1.80 -21.11
N ASN A 361 -21.32 -1.48 -20.61
CA ASN A 361 -20.27 -0.86 -21.41
C ASN A 361 -19.30 -1.93 -21.94
N LEU A 362 -19.35 -2.21 -23.24
CA LEU A 362 -18.45 -3.13 -23.96
C LEU A 362 -17.55 -2.38 -24.95
N SER A 363 -17.34 -1.07 -24.76
CA SER A 363 -16.50 -0.29 -25.68
C SER A 363 -15.09 -0.85 -25.76
N GLU A 364 -14.58 -0.99 -26.98
CA GLU A 364 -13.24 -1.52 -27.28
C GLU A 364 -12.97 -2.95 -26.76
N ALA A 365 -14.01 -3.69 -26.35
CA ALA A 365 -13.86 -5.07 -25.88
C ALA A 365 -13.56 -6.04 -27.03
N ASP A 366 -12.77 -7.09 -26.75
CA ASP A 366 -12.49 -8.18 -27.69
C ASP A 366 -13.46 -9.33 -27.43
N LEU A 367 -14.50 -9.44 -28.27
CA LEU A 367 -15.55 -10.45 -28.14
C LEU A 367 -15.35 -11.61 -29.13
N ARG A 368 -14.19 -11.76 -29.76
CA ARG A 368 -14.05 -12.72 -30.88
C ARG A 368 -14.43 -14.13 -30.48
N GLY A 369 -15.35 -14.73 -31.24
CA GLY A 369 -15.85 -16.08 -30.99
C GLY A 369 -16.71 -16.25 -29.73
N ALA A 370 -17.16 -15.16 -29.10
CA ALA A 370 -18.06 -15.24 -27.94
C ALA A 370 -19.49 -15.65 -28.34
N ASP A 371 -20.18 -16.35 -27.45
CA ASP A 371 -21.59 -16.73 -27.59
C ASP A 371 -22.48 -15.71 -26.84
N LEU A 372 -23.21 -14.87 -27.58
CA LEU A 372 -24.20 -13.92 -27.06
C LEU A 372 -25.63 -14.37 -27.40
N THR A 373 -25.86 -15.66 -27.55
CA THR A 373 -27.19 -16.16 -27.88
C THR A 373 -28.17 -15.86 -26.74
N ARG A 374 -29.37 -15.39 -27.10
CA ARG A 374 -30.44 -15.06 -26.13
C ARG A 374 -30.09 -14.00 -25.09
N THR A 375 -29.05 -13.19 -25.29
CA THR A 375 -28.72 -12.08 -24.38
C THR A 375 -29.70 -10.92 -24.49
N ASP A 376 -29.80 -10.10 -23.44
CA ASP A 376 -30.49 -8.81 -23.48
C ASP A 376 -29.49 -7.66 -23.44
N LEU A 377 -29.28 -6.99 -24.57
CA LEU A 377 -28.28 -5.94 -24.82
C LEU A 377 -28.88 -4.54 -24.89
N GLN A 378 -30.13 -4.33 -24.45
CA GLN A 378 -30.77 -3.02 -24.53
C GLN A 378 -29.92 -1.91 -23.88
N GLY A 379 -29.54 -0.92 -24.69
CA GLY A 379 -28.72 0.21 -24.25
C GLY A 379 -27.23 -0.11 -24.03
N ALA A 380 -26.74 -1.28 -24.47
CA ALA A 380 -25.34 -1.64 -24.41
C ALA A 380 -24.48 -0.71 -25.31
N ASN A 381 -23.30 -0.32 -24.84
CA ASN A 381 -22.31 0.39 -25.63
C ASN A 381 -21.30 -0.59 -26.24
N LEU A 382 -21.36 -0.80 -27.56
CA LEU A 382 -20.47 -1.68 -28.31
C LEU A 382 -19.43 -0.91 -29.17
N ASN A 383 -19.24 0.38 -28.93
CA ASN A 383 -18.36 1.21 -29.76
C ASN A 383 -16.92 0.67 -29.75
N GLY A 384 -16.39 0.33 -30.93
CA GLY A 384 -15.03 -0.18 -31.09
C GLY A 384 -14.83 -1.64 -30.67
N ALA A 385 -15.88 -2.36 -30.28
CA ALA A 385 -15.77 -3.78 -29.93
C ALA A 385 -15.45 -4.65 -31.15
N ASP A 386 -14.58 -5.65 -30.98
CA ASP A 386 -14.32 -6.66 -32.02
C ASP A 386 -15.36 -7.78 -31.92
N LEU A 387 -16.29 -7.79 -32.88
CA LEU A 387 -17.41 -8.74 -32.93
C LEU A 387 -17.19 -9.87 -33.94
N THR A 388 -15.94 -10.13 -34.36
CA THR A 388 -15.64 -11.19 -35.32
C THR A 388 -16.06 -12.56 -34.76
N ASP A 389 -16.81 -13.33 -35.55
CA ASP A 389 -17.31 -14.67 -35.18
C ASP A 389 -18.19 -14.72 -33.92
N VAL A 390 -18.84 -13.61 -33.54
CA VAL A 390 -19.80 -13.60 -32.43
C VAL A 390 -21.16 -14.17 -32.84
N ASP A 391 -21.73 -15.06 -32.02
CA ASP A 391 -23.11 -15.54 -32.21
C ASP A 391 -24.12 -14.67 -31.45
N PHE A 392 -24.92 -13.90 -32.18
CA PHE A 392 -26.01 -13.08 -31.63
C PHE A 392 -27.40 -13.73 -31.75
N SER A 393 -27.48 -15.04 -32.00
CA SER A 393 -28.76 -15.68 -32.29
C SER A 393 -29.76 -15.50 -31.15
N ARG A 394 -30.90 -14.86 -31.47
CA ARG A 394 -31.98 -14.52 -30.53
C ARG A 394 -31.60 -13.51 -29.44
N ALA A 395 -30.51 -12.74 -29.62
CA ALA A 395 -30.23 -11.60 -28.77
C ALA A 395 -31.29 -10.51 -28.96
N ASN A 396 -31.61 -9.80 -27.88
CA ASN A 396 -32.42 -8.59 -27.88
C ASN A 396 -31.48 -7.38 -27.86
N LEU A 397 -31.52 -6.52 -28.87
CA LEU A 397 -30.61 -5.37 -29.04
C LEU A 397 -31.34 -4.05 -28.77
#